data_AF-A0A346QWZ5-F1
#
_entry.id   AF-A0A346QWZ5-F1
#
_cell.length_a   1.000
_cell.length_b   1.000
_cell.length_c   1.000
_cell.angle_alpha   90.00
_cell.angle_beta   90.00
_cell.angle_gamma   90.00
#
_symmetry.space_group_name_H-M   'P 1'
#
loop_
_entity.id
_entity.type
_entity.pdbx_description
1 polymer ?
#
loop_
_entity_poly.entity_id
_entity_poly.type
_entity_poly.pdbx_seq_one_letter_code
_entity_poly.pdbx_strand_id
1 'polypeptide(L)'
;MMQDAFTLCSYLDSMMDVMIRFDNDAPRAAKALGLDERYSYLRGASGKRYLFTIVPETAVADYPGAVVVLAAQARDTARQIMWVGEVDDKGFRHGSKIGRGRRRADALVHLLAQDEAARRMVIRDLHQGAQGLLVKQRREDSPDA
;
A
#
# COMPACT_ATOMS: atom_id res chain seq x y z
N MET A 1 -29.01 17.22 22.03
CA MET A 1 -27.57 17.27 22.42
C MET A 1 -26.95 15.88 22.29
N MET A 2 -26.80 15.36 21.08
CA MET A 2 -26.10 14.08 20.83
C MET A 2 -25.62 13.95 19.38
N GLN A 3 -25.28 15.07 18.72
CA GLN A 3 -24.77 15.09 17.32
C GLN A 3 -23.35 15.67 17.22
N ASP A 4 -22.82 16.31 18.26
CA ASP A 4 -21.53 17.00 18.18
C ASP A 4 -20.33 16.06 18.40
N ALA A 5 -20.47 15.01 19.22
CA ALA A 5 -19.37 14.08 19.51
C ALA A 5 -19.02 13.16 18.33
N PHE A 6 -20.01 12.73 17.54
CA PHE A 6 -19.78 11.87 16.37
C PHE A 6 -19.10 12.64 15.23
N THR A 7 -19.46 13.91 15.06
CA THR A 7 -18.90 14.80 14.04
C THR A 7 -17.46 15.17 14.36
N LEU A 8 -17.12 15.50 15.62
CA LEU A 8 -15.74 15.75 16.03
C LEU A 8 -14.86 14.51 15.93
N CYS A 9 -15.40 13.33 16.27
CA CYS A 9 -14.67 12.06 16.15
C CYS A 9 -14.37 11.74 14.68
N SER A 10 -15.31 11.98 13.76
CA SER A 10 -15.06 11.86 12.32
C SER A 10 -14.10 12.91 11.75
N TYR A 11 -14.03 14.10 12.35
CA TYR A 11 -13.10 15.17 11.94
C TYR A 11 -11.66 14.88 12.37
N LEU A 12 -11.49 14.30 13.57
CA LEU A 12 -10.18 13.85 14.08
C LEU A 12 -9.72 12.55 13.40
N ASP A 13 -10.63 11.63 13.05
CA ASP A 13 -10.32 10.47 12.19
C ASP A 13 -9.94 10.94 10.77
N SER A 14 -10.59 12.00 10.26
CA SER A 14 -10.26 12.62 8.98
C SER A 14 -8.94 13.41 8.99
N MET A 15 -8.42 13.79 10.16
CA MET A 15 -7.14 14.50 10.32
C MET A 15 -5.93 13.55 10.47
N MET A 16 -6.15 12.23 10.65
CA MET A 16 -5.07 11.25 10.82
C MET A 16 -5.03 10.15 9.75
N ASP A 17 -5.82 10.26 8.68
CA ASP A 17 -5.63 9.46 7.48
C ASP A 17 -4.40 10.00 6.72
N VAL A 18 -3.21 9.52 7.10
CA VAL A 18 -2.01 9.81 6.32
C VAL A 18 -2.13 9.09 4.98
N MET A 19 -2.71 9.78 4.01
CA MET A 19 -3.01 9.30 2.68
C MET A 19 -1.69 9.14 1.90
N ILE A 20 -1.04 7.98 2.05
CA ILE A 20 0.12 7.64 1.24
C ILE A 20 -0.38 7.34 -0.17
N ARG A 21 -0.31 8.32 -1.08
CA ARG A 21 -0.65 8.11 -2.49
C ARG A 21 0.53 7.46 -3.21
N PHE A 22 0.38 6.21 -3.61
CA PHE A 22 1.19 5.65 -4.69
C PHE A 22 0.50 5.92 -6.02
N ASP A 23 1.27 6.37 -7.02
CA ASP A 23 0.80 6.44 -8.40
C ASP A 23 0.43 5.04 -8.88
N ASN A 24 -0.85 4.74 -8.81
CA ASN A 24 -1.46 3.46 -9.10
C ASN A 24 -1.68 3.36 -10.62
N ASP A 25 -0.58 3.27 -11.38
CA ASP A 25 -0.63 3.19 -12.83
C ASP A 25 -0.63 1.72 -13.28
N ALA A 26 -1.72 1.28 -13.89
CA ALA A 26 -1.79 -0.05 -14.49
C ALA A 26 -0.92 -0.15 -15.76
N PRO A 27 -0.28 -1.30 -16.05
CA PRO A 27 0.43 -1.52 -17.30
C PRO A 27 -0.45 -1.21 -18.52
N ARG A 28 0.14 -0.63 -19.58
CA ARG A 28 -0.58 -0.35 -20.83
C ARG A 28 -1.29 -1.58 -21.40
N ALA A 29 -0.65 -2.75 -21.34
CA ALA A 29 -1.25 -4.00 -21.77
C ALA A 29 -2.46 -4.40 -20.89
N ALA A 30 -2.37 -4.22 -19.56
CA ALA A 30 -3.48 -4.47 -18.66
C ALA A 30 -4.65 -3.51 -18.94
N LYS A 31 -4.38 -2.22 -19.14
CA LYS A 31 -5.38 -1.22 -19.54
C LYS A 31 -6.07 -1.58 -20.86
N ALA A 32 -5.31 -1.97 -21.87
CA ALA A 32 -5.86 -2.39 -23.16
C ALA A 32 -6.77 -3.63 -23.08
N LEU A 33 -6.62 -4.44 -22.03
CA LEU A 33 -7.40 -5.63 -21.76
C LEU A 33 -8.48 -5.43 -20.69
N GLY A 34 -8.66 -4.21 -20.15
CA GLY A 34 -9.60 -3.94 -19.06
C GLY A 34 -9.23 -4.61 -17.74
N LEU A 35 -7.94 -4.82 -17.48
CA LEU A 35 -7.39 -5.46 -16.27
C LEU A 35 -6.69 -4.46 -15.33
N ASP A 36 -7.02 -3.17 -15.44
CA ASP A 36 -6.43 -2.08 -14.66
C ASP A 36 -6.82 -2.11 -13.17
N GLU A 37 -7.91 -2.80 -12.83
CA GLU A 37 -8.26 -3.10 -11.43
C GLU A 37 -7.43 -4.25 -10.85
N ARG A 38 -6.84 -5.10 -11.69
CA ARG A 38 -6.11 -6.30 -11.27
C ARG A 38 -4.60 -6.11 -11.23
N TYR A 39 -4.04 -5.25 -12.08
CA TYR A 39 -2.59 -5.03 -12.14
C TYR A 39 -2.23 -3.59 -11.89
N SER A 40 -1.21 -3.38 -11.04
CA SER A 40 -0.75 -2.06 -10.66
C SER A 40 0.77 -2.00 -10.60
N TYR A 41 1.34 -0.85 -10.95
CA TYR A 41 2.72 -0.55 -10.60
C TYR A 41 2.79 0.19 -9.26
N LEU A 42 3.68 -0.25 -8.38
CA LEU A 42 4.17 0.56 -7.27
C LEU A 42 5.59 1.05 -7.57
N ARG A 43 5.91 2.25 -7.11
CA ARG A 43 7.23 2.86 -7.27
C ARG A 43 7.97 2.90 -5.92
N GLY A 44 9.17 2.33 -5.84
CA GLY A 44 9.99 2.41 -4.63
C GLY A 44 10.69 3.77 -4.47
N ALA A 45 11.38 3.99 -3.35
CA ALA A 45 12.18 5.19 -3.11
C ALA A 45 13.27 5.42 -4.18
N SER A 46 13.81 4.34 -4.74
CA SER A 46 14.78 4.34 -5.83
C SER A 46 14.22 4.85 -7.17
N GLY A 47 12.90 5.01 -7.28
CA GLY A 47 12.21 5.35 -8.53
C GLY A 47 11.92 4.16 -9.44
N LYS A 48 12.39 2.95 -9.09
CA LYS A 48 12.04 1.71 -9.79
C LYS A 48 10.56 1.40 -9.67
N ARG A 49 9.99 0.80 -10.72
CA ARG A 49 8.60 0.34 -10.78
C ARG A 49 8.56 -1.16 -10.61
N TYR A 50 7.63 -1.63 -9.77
CA TYR A 50 7.40 -3.04 -9.48
C TYR A 50 5.97 -3.39 -9.85
N LEU A 51 5.79 -4.44 -10.64
CA LEU A 51 4.46 -4.91 -11.04
C LEU A 51 3.83 -5.73 -9.92
N PHE A 52 2.60 -5.41 -9.58
CA PHE A 52 1.79 -6.09 -8.59
C PHE A 52 0.49 -6.60 -9.20
N THR A 53 0.04 -7.74 -8.70
CA THR A 53 -1.33 -8.24 -8.90
C THR A 53 -2.14 -7.98 -7.64
N ILE A 54 -3.35 -7.48 -7.80
CA ILE A 54 -4.27 -7.21 -6.71
C ILE A 54 -5.12 -8.44 -6.46
N VAL A 55 -5.15 -8.90 -5.22
CA VAL A 55 -5.92 -10.06 -4.76
C VAL A 55 -6.57 -9.76 -3.40
N PRO A 56 -7.62 -10.49 -3.01
CA PRO A 56 -8.15 -10.42 -1.65
C PRO A 56 -7.07 -10.75 -0.62
N GLU A 57 -7.06 -10.04 0.51
CA GLU A 57 -6.08 -10.30 1.60
C GLU A 57 -6.09 -11.78 2.06
N THR A 58 -7.26 -12.43 2.01
CA THR A 58 -7.40 -13.84 2.39
C THR A 58 -6.64 -14.81 1.47
N ALA A 59 -6.33 -14.41 0.24
CA ALA A 59 -5.59 -15.23 -0.72
C ALA A 59 -4.06 -15.11 -0.56
N VAL A 60 -3.57 -14.22 0.30
CA VAL A 60 -2.12 -13.93 0.45
C VAL A 60 -1.31 -15.18 0.82
N ALA A 61 -1.88 -16.09 1.62
CA ALA A 61 -1.23 -17.32 2.04
C ALA A 61 -0.92 -18.28 0.87
N ASP A 62 -1.63 -18.13 -0.26
CA ASP A 62 -1.43 -18.95 -1.46
C ASP A 62 -0.20 -18.51 -2.29
N TYR A 63 0.50 -17.45 -1.86
CA TYR A 63 1.66 -16.88 -2.55
C TYR A 63 2.92 -16.89 -1.67
N PRO A 64 3.45 -18.08 -1.31
CA PRO A 64 4.68 -18.18 -0.53
C PRO A 64 5.85 -17.57 -1.31
N GLY A 65 6.73 -16.88 -0.58
CA GLY A 65 7.87 -16.17 -1.17
C GLY A 65 7.47 -14.95 -2.01
N ALA A 66 6.24 -14.45 -1.91
CA ALA A 66 5.86 -13.22 -2.59
C ALA A 66 6.15 -11.98 -1.74
N VAL A 67 6.51 -10.88 -2.40
CA VAL A 67 6.49 -9.55 -1.76
C VAL A 67 5.05 -9.06 -1.75
N VAL A 68 4.57 -8.65 -0.58
CA VAL A 68 3.18 -8.26 -0.36
C VAL A 68 3.11 -6.86 0.21
N VAL A 69 2.17 -6.10 -0.32
CA VAL A 69 1.77 -4.79 0.18
C VAL A 69 0.29 -4.86 0.53
N LEU A 70 -0.06 -4.49 1.76
CA LEU A 70 -1.46 -4.33 2.15
C LEU A 70 -1.81 -2.86 2.04
N ALA A 71 -2.86 -2.57 1.27
CA ALA A 71 -3.31 -1.22 1.07
C ALA A 71 -4.83 -1.12 1.22
N ALA A 72 -5.28 -0.12 1.97
CA ALA A 72 -6.70 0.21 2.04
C ALA A 72 -7.06 1.13 0.87
N GLN A 73 -8.26 0.94 0.31
CA GLN A 73 -8.83 1.92 -0.60
C GLN A 73 -8.97 3.25 0.15
N ALA A 74 -8.36 4.31 -0.37
CA ALA A 74 -8.59 5.67 0.11
C ALA A 74 -9.79 6.27 -0.64
N ARG A 75 -10.00 7.59 -0.55
CA ARG A 75 -10.93 8.27 -1.47
C ARG A 75 -10.41 8.13 -2.91
N ASP A 76 -11.32 7.91 -3.86
CA ASP A 76 -11.07 7.70 -5.29
C ASP A 76 -10.27 6.42 -5.62
N THR A 77 -9.39 6.47 -6.63
CA THR A 77 -8.54 5.37 -7.10
C THR A 77 -7.22 5.24 -6.32
N ALA A 78 -7.01 6.14 -5.34
CA ALA A 78 -5.83 6.12 -4.49
C ALA A 78 -5.93 5.00 -3.44
N ARG A 79 -4.77 4.42 -3.11
CA ARG A 79 -4.65 3.38 -2.08
C ARG A 79 -3.63 3.82 -1.04
N GLN A 80 -3.98 3.67 0.23
CA GLN A 80 -3.10 3.96 1.36
C GLN A 80 -2.36 2.67 1.77
N ILE A 81 -1.03 2.66 1.62
CA ILE A 81 -0.21 1.54 2.10
C ILE A 81 -0.20 1.49 3.63
N MET A 82 -0.55 0.34 4.18
CA MET A 82 -0.57 0.10 5.62
C MET A 82 0.57 -0.80 6.07
N TRP A 83 1.01 -1.70 5.20
CA TRP A 83 2.02 -2.71 5.52
C TRP A 83 2.77 -3.15 4.26
N VAL A 84 4.05 -3.47 4.41
CA VAL A 84 4.92 -4.01 3.36
C VAL A 84 5.76 -5.14 3.95
N GLY A 85 5.87 -6.24 3.22
CA GLY A 85 6.66 -7.39 3.65
C GLY A 85 6.62 -8.54 2.65
N GLU A 86 6.79 -9.76 3.16
CA GLU A 86 6.67 -11.00 2.42
C GLU A 86 5.82 -12.03 3.17
N VAL A 87 5.50 -13.11 2.47
CA VAL A 87 4.85 -14.30 3.01
C VAL A 87 5.83 -15.44 2.96
N ASP A 88 6.04 -16.14 4.07
CA ASP A 88 6.91 -17.32 4.09
C ASP A 88 6.19 -18.58 3.57
N ASP A 89 6.93 -19.69 3.49
CA ASP A 89 6.43 -20.98 3.00
C ASP A 89 5.33 -21.60 3.87
N LYS A 90 5.07 -21.03 5.06
CA LYS A 90 4.02 -21.45 5.99
C LYS A 90 2.82 -20.50 5.95
N GLY A 91 2.82 -19.49 5.08
CA GLY A 91 1.76 -18.49 4.97
C GLY A 91 1.84 -17.39 6.04
N PHE A 92 2.91 -17.32 6.83
CA PHE A 92 3.08 -16.25 7.80
C PHE A 92 3.64 -14.99 7.14
N ARG A 93 3.11 -13.84 7.54
CA ARG A 93 3.52 -12.53 7.03
C ARG A 93 4.68 -11.98 7.84
N HIS A 94 5.75 -11.60 7.16
CA HIS A 94 6.93 -10.97 7.73
C HIS A 94 7.14 -9.60 7.13
N GLY A 95 7.15 -8.54 7.94
CA GLY A 95 7.27 -7.18 7.41
C GLY A 95 6.90 -6.10 8.40
N SER A 96 6.82 -4.89 7.89
CA SER A 96 6.67 -3.69 8.71
C SER A 96 5.33 -3.01 8.46
N LYS A 97 4.70 -2.55 9.55
CA LYS A 97 3.58 -1.62 9.48
C LYS A 97 4.11 -0.25 9.09
N ILE A 98 3.48 0.37 8.10
CA ILE A 98 3.78 1.72 7.62
C ILE A 98 2.80 2.72 8.20
N GLY A 99 1.51 2.41 8.12
CA GLY A 99 0.42 3.30 8.49
C GLY A 99 -0.63 2.59 9.34
N ARG A 100 -1.57 3.38 9.84
CA ARG A 100 -2.84 2.86 10.36
C ARG A 100 -3.82 2.87 9.20
N GLY A 101 -4.63 1.82 9.07
CA GLY A 101 -5.71 1.87 8.09
C GLY A 101 -6.83 0.90 8.42
N ARG A 102 -7.89 0.99 7.61
CA ARG A 102 -9.20 0.41 7.88
C ARG A 102 -9.20 -1.12 7.70
N ARG A 103 -10.22 -1.77 8.28
CA ARG A 103 -10.39 -3.24 8.31
C ARG A 103 -10.52 -3.94 6.95
N ARG A 104 -10.61 -3.23 5.83
CA ARG A 104 -10.71 -3.81 4.48
C ARG A 104 -9.53 -3.34 3.65
N ALA A 105 -8.61 -4.25 3.37
CA ALA A 105 -7.43 -4.01 2.56
C ALA A 105 -7.36 -4.98 1.39
N ASP A 106 -6.92 -4.47 0.26
CA ASP A 106 -6.45 -5.31 -0.83
C ASP A 106 -5.00 -5.72 -0.56
N ALA A 107 -4.64 -6.91 -1.01
CA ALA A 107 -3.27 -7.35 -1.07
C ALA A 107 -2.73 -7.18 -2.48
N LEU A 108 -1.62 -6.46 -2.59
CA LEU A 108 -0.84 -6.35 -3.80
C LEU A 108 0.31 -7.34 -3.68
N VAL A 109 0.36 -8.32 -4.59
CA VAL A 109 1.34 -9.41 -4.61
C VAL A 109 2.32 -9.21 -5.77
N HIS A 110 3.61 -9.21 -5.47
CA HIS A 110 4.71 -9.15 -6.43
C HIS A 110 5.50 -10.47 -6.45
N LEU A 111 5.49 -11.11 -7.62
CA LEU A 111 6.05 -12.45 -7.83
C LEU A 111 7.35 -12.45 -8.65
N LEU A 112 7.86 -11.29 -9.05
CA LEU A 112 9.04 -11.21 -9.93
C LEU A 112 10.37 -11.16 -9.15
N ALA A 113 10.33 -11.12 -7.82
CA ALA A 113 11.51 -11.19 -6.96
C ALA A 113 11.85 -12.66 -6.66
N GLN A 114 12.70 -13.26 -7.48
CA GLN A 114 12.94 -14.72 -7.52
C GLN A 114 13.65 -15.28 -6.27
N ASP A 115 14.50 -14.47 -5.62
CA ASP A 115 15.29 -14.91 -4.47
C ASP A 115 15.09 -13.99 -3.25
N GLU A 116 15.51 -14.46 -2.07
CA GLU A 116 15.37 -13.74 -0.80
C GLU A 116 16.09 -12.39 -0.80
N ALA A 117 17.24 -12.28 -1.48
CA ALA A 117 17.96 -11.02 -1.56
C ALA A 117 17.18 -9.98 -2.38
N ALA A 118 16.64 -10.38 -3.53
CA ALA A 118 15.76 -9.58 -4.36
C ALA A 118 14.51 -9.14 -3.60
N ARG A 119 13.85 -10.04 -2.86
CA ARG A 119 12.67 -9.69 -2.05
C ARG A 119 12.99 -8.66 -0.98
N ARG A 120 14.06 -8.86 -0.21
CA ARG A 120 14.50 -7.91 0.82
C ARG A 120 14.82 -6.53 0.23
N MET A 121 15.42 -6.49 -0.97
CA MET A 121 15.68 -5.23 -1.68
C MET A 121 14.38 -4.52 -2.07
N VAL A 122 13.42 -5.24 -2.67
CA VAL A 122 12.12 -4.67 -3.05
C VAL A 122 11.36 -4.16 -1.82
N ILE A 123 11.28 -4.96 -0.76
CA ILE A 123 10.62 -4.58 0.50
C ILE A 123 11.23 -3.32 1.08
N ARG A 124 12.57 -3.25 1.16
CA ARG A 124 13.27 -2.05 1.67
C ARG A 124 12.96 -0.81 0.84
N ASP A 125 13.01 -0.95 -0.48
CA ASP A 125 12.79 0.17 -1.41
C ASP A 125 11.36 0.70 -1.33
N LEU A 126 10.37 -0.21 -1.27
CA LEU A 126 8.96 0.14 -1.10
C LEU A 126 8.68 0.74 0.27
N HIS A 127 9.27 0.18 1.33
CA HIS A 127 9.14 0.69 2.69
C HIS A 127 9.65 2.13 2.79
N GLN A 128 10.85 2.40 2.27
CA GLN A 128 11.41 3.75 2.23
C GLN A 128 10.55 4.70 1.37
N GLY A 129 10.03 4.23 0.24
CA GLY A 129 9.14 5.01 -0.63
C GLY A 129 7.87 5.42 0.11
N ALA A 130 7.24 4.47 0.80
CA ALA A 130 6.03 4.71 1.57
C ALA A 130 6.27 5.65 2.76
N GLN A 131 7.40 5.49 3.47
CA GLN A 131 7.80 6.39 4.54
C GLN A 131 8.08 7.82 4.07
N GLY A 132 8.74 7.99 2.92
CA GLY A 132 9.01 9.30 2.35
C GLY A 132 7.73 10.08 2.02
N LEU A 133 6.70 9.38 1.57
CA LEU A 133 5.38 9.96 1.29
C LEU A 133 4.63 10.34 2.58
N LEU A 134 4.70 9.52 3.64
CA LEU A 134 4.15 9.87 4.96
C LEU A 134 4.71 11.21 5.48
N VAL A 135 6.02 11.43 5.33
CA VAL A 135 6.70 12.65 5.84
C VAL A 135 6.33 13.87 5.02
N LYS A 136 6.22 13.75 3.69
CA LYS A 136 5.83 14.86 2.81
C LYS A 136 4.40 15.32 3.09
N GLN A 137 3.47 14.38 3.23
CA GLN A 137 2.07 14.70 3.51
C GLN A 137 1.91 15.51 4.81
N ARG A 138 2.62 15.13 5.88
CA ARG A 138 2.59 15.87 7.16
C ARG A 138 3.07 17.32 7.03
N ARG A 139 3.99 17.62 6.11
CA ARG A 139 4.48 18.99 5.88
C ARG A 139 3.48 19.84 5.11
N GLU A 140 2.73 19.24 4.19
CA GLU A 140 1.74 19.95 3.36
C GLU A 140 0.45 20.24 4.15
N ASP A 141 0.09 19.38 5.12
CA ASP A 141 -1.11 19.56 5.96
C ASP A 141 -0.93 20.56 7.12
N SER A 142 0.24 21.21 7.24
CA SER A 142 0.55 22.22 8.26
C SER A 142 0.80 23.58 7.57
N PRO A 143 -0.24 24.41 7.33
CA PRO A 143 -0.12 25.59 6.47
C PRO A 143 0.56 26.81 7.14
N ASP A 144 1.07 26.67 8.36
CA ASP A 144 1.84 27.73 9.04
C ASP A 144 3.30 27.26 9.28
N ALA A 145 4.18 27.62 8.34
CA ALA A 145 5.62 27.72 8.53
C ALA A 145 6.19 28.84 7.64
#